data_AF-A0A9P3GLC9-F1
#
_entry.id   AF-A0A9P3GLC9-F1
#
_cell.length_a   1.000
_cell.length_b   1.000
_cell.length_c   1.000
_cell.angle_alpha   90.00
_cell.angle_beta   90.00
_cell.angle_gamma   90.00
#
_symmetry.space_group_name_H-M   'P 1'
#
loop_
_entity.id
_entity.type
_entity.pdbx_description
1 polymer ?
#
loop_
_entity_poly.entity_id
_entity_poly.type
_entity_poly.pdbx_seq_one_letter_code
_entity_poly.pdbx_strand_id
1 'polypeptide(L)'
;MELDIWFSDPDIEVESLPWDALEPLLDPAHAKFLCFTVAPGGQYHSVKRLMCAVLRRTRLAWALNRGLLHFCKHRHPDRRPLSSLSCADINVVPAEHAVDGHALTLDTEEQAEWLLRIFQGSGRDAYLRELVAARMVDGGGGGESPRDELVLASRMSGRAAGN
;
A
#
# COMPACT_ATOMS: atom_id res chain seq x y z
N MET A 1 13.18 16.02 29.72
CA MET A 1 12.38 16.64 28.65
C MET A 1 12.38 15.61 27.53
N GLU A 2 11.25 14.96 27.26
CA GLU A 2 11.14 13.94 26.20
C GLU A 2 10.88 14.67 24.87
N LEU A 3 11.68 14.39 23.83
CA LEU A 3 11.56 15.02 22.52
C LEU A 3 11.08 13.99 21.49
N ASP A 4 9.91 14.23 20.90
CA ASP A 4 9.48 13.51 19.71
C ASP A 4 10.04 14.22 18.47
N ILE A 5 10.68 13.48 17.56
CA ILE A 5 11.18 14.04 16.31
C ILE A 5 10.11 13.90 15.23
N TRP A 6 9.62 15.02 14.72
CA TRP A 6 8.53 15.06 13.74
C TRP A 6 9.05 15.37 12.34
N PHE A 7 8.74 14.48 11.41
CA PHE A 7 9.00 14.65 9.99
C PHE A 7 7.68 14.97 9.28
N SER A 8 7.55 16.22 8.81
CA SER A 8 6.36 16.72 8.09
C SER A 8 6.67 17.18 6.67
N ASP A 9 7.91 17.00 6.22
CA ASP A 9 8.37 17.52 4.94
C ASP A 9 7.95 16.61 3.77
N PRO A 10 7.38 17.17 2.68
CA PRO A 10 6.90 16.41 1.51
C PRO A 10 8.00 15.67 0.74
N ASP A 11 9.23 16.15 0.81
CA ASP A 11 10.31 15.80 -0.11
C ASP A 11 11.47 15.10 0.61
N ILE A 12 11.17 14.41 1.72
CA ILE A 12 12.15 13.49 2.30
C ILE A 12 12.53 12.48 1.22
N GLU A 13 13.71 12.68 0.66
CA GLU A 13 14.36 11.73 -0.21
C GLU A 13 14.72 10.51 0.64
N VAL A 14 13.78 9.57 0.70
CA VAL A 14 13.88 8.30 1.44
C VAL A 14 15.22 7.60 1.16
N GLU A 15 15.75 7.79 -0.06
CA GLU A 15 17.00 7.17 -0.48
C GLU A 15 18.27 7.94 -0.11
N SER A 16 18.23 9.27 0.01
CA SER A 16 19.42 10.08 0.26
C SER A 16 19.62 10.41 1.74
N LEU A 17 18.56 10.35 2.56
CA LEU A 17 18.69 10.65 3.97
C LEU A 17 19.53 9.56 4.68
N PRO A 18 20.59 9.95 5.44
CA PRO A 18 21.40 9.00 6.20
C PRO A 18 20.65 8.59 7.47
N TRP A 19 19.64 7.72 7.33
CA TRP A 19 18.79 7.26 8.43
C TRP A 19 19.58 6.69 9.61
N ASP A 20 20.72 6.07 9.36
CA ASP A 20 21.59 5.49 10.39
C ASP A 20 22.31 6.57 11.22
N ALA A 21 22.52 7.77 10.66
CA ALA A 21 23.08 8.89 11.41
C ALA A 21 22.08 9.45 12.44
N LEU A 22 20.78 9.15 12.30
CA LEU A 22 19.75 9.51 13.29
C LEU A 22 19.71 8.55 14.47
N GLU A 23 20.19 7.31 14.31
CA GLU A 23 20.17 6.31 15.38
C GLU A 23 20.87 6.77 16.67
N PRO A 24 22.12 7.29 16.64
CA PRO A 24 22.80 7.76 17.85
C PRO A 24 22.19 9.04 18.43
N LEU A 25 21.46 9.82 17.63
CA LEU A 25 20.76 11.02 18.09
C LEU A 25 19.47 10.67 18.84
N LEU A 26 18.90 9.50 18.54
CA LEU A 26 17.74 8.93 19.20
C LEU A 26 18.18 8.05 20.38
N ASP A 27 18.75 8.73 21.38
CA ASP A 27 19.04 8.17 22.70
C ASP A 27 17.71 7.90 23.45
N PRO A 28 17.47 6.67 23.93
CA PRO A 28 16.23 6.32 24.61
C PRO A 28 15.99 7.12 25.91
N ALA A 29 17.00 7.81 26.44
CA ALA A 29 16.83 8.72 27.57
C ALA A 29 16.16 10.07 27.21
N HIS A 30 16.21 10.46 25.93
CA HIS A 30 15.84 11.82 25.51
C HIS A 30 14.80 11.86 24.40
N ALA A 31 14.74 10.85 23.52
CA ALA A 31 13.79 10.81 22.43
C ALA A 31 12.91 9.56 22.50
N LYS A 32 11.59 9.77 22.48
CA LYS A 32 10.62 8.70 22.66
C LYS A 32 10.21 8.10 21.34
N PHE A 33 9.96 8.93 20.33
CA PHE A 33 9.51 8.47 19.03
C PHE A 33 10.06 9.29 17.85
N LEU A 34 10.29 8.58 16.75
CA LEU A 34 10.47 9.09 15.40
C LEU A 34 9.11 9.07 14.70
N CYS A 35 8.50 10.23 14.52
CA CYS A 35 7.15 10.36 14.01
C CYS A 35 7.10 10.97 12.60
N PHE A 36 6.46 10.25 11.67
CA PHE A 36 6.21 10.72 10.32
C PHE A 36 4.76 11.17 10.16
N THR A 37 4.59 12.40 9.69
CA THR A 37 3.26 12.94 9.41
C THR A 37 2.74 12.40 8.07
N VAL A 38 1.53 11.85 8.10
CA VAL A 38 0.81 11.41 6.90
C VAL A 38 -0.27 12.45 6.59
N ALA A 39 -0.01 13.27 5.57
CA ALA A 39 -0.96 14.24 5.04
C ALA A 39 -1.57 13.72 3.71
N PRO A 40 -2.87 13.94 3.48
CA PRO A 40 -3.45 13.71 2.15
C PRO A 40 -2.84 14.70 1.15
N GLY A 41 -2.37 14.20 0.00
CA GLY A 41 -1.73 15.02 -1.05
C GLY A 41 -0.31 14.57 -1.39
N GLY A 42 0.53 15.49 -1.84
CA GLY A 42 1.86 15.20 -2.40
C GLY A 42 2.80 14.38 -1.50
N GLN A 43 2.61 14.44 -0.18
CA GLN A 43 3.41 13.70 0.80
C GLN A 43 3.08 12.20 0.84
N TYR A 44 1.87 11.82 0.41
CA TYR A 44 1.38 10.45 0.52
C TYR A 44 2.29 9.46 -0.20
N HIS A 45 2.77 9.83 -1.39
CA HIS A 45 3.65 8.96 -2.17
C HIS A 45 5.02 8.77 -1.51
N SER A 46 5.62 9.83 -0.96
CA SER A 46 6.88 9.75 -0.21
C SER A 46 6.75 8.90 1.06
N VAL A 47 5.66 9.10 1.81
CA VAL A 47 5.35 8.29 3.00
C VAL A 47 5.12 6.83 2.63
N LYS A 48 4.42 6.54 1.52
CA LYS A 48 4.23 5.16 1.03
C LYS A 48 5.57 4.51 0.68
N ARG A 49 6.46 5.21 -0.03
CA ARG A 49 7.81 4.71 -0.34
C ARG A 49 8.60 4.42 0.93
N LEU A 50 8.56 5.32 1.92
CA LEU A 50 9.20 5.10 3.22
C LEU A 50 8.62 3.87 3.94
N MET A 51 7.29 3.73 3.96
CA MET A 51 6.61 2.57 4.54
C MET A 51 7.04 1.27 3.86
N CYS A 52 7.14 1.24 2.53
CA CYS A 52 7.67 0.09 1.80
C CYS A 52 9.10 -0.25 2.24
N ALA A 53 9.98 0.75 2.38
CA ALA A 53 11.35 0.53 2.83
C ALA A 53 11.42 0.01 4.28
N VAL A 54 10.54 0.50 5.15
CA VAL A 54 10.37 0.03 6.54
C VAL A 54 9.92 -1.44 6.56
N LEU A 55 8.89 -1.79 5.78
CA LEU A 55 8.38 -3.17 5.69
C LEU A 55 9.45 -4.14 5.17
N ARG A 56 10.24 -3.71 4.17
CA ARG A 56 11.39 -4.49 3.65
C ARG A 56 12.58 -4.54 4.60
N ARG A 57 12.55 -3.81 5.72
CA ARG A 57 13.66 -3.66 6.66
C ARG A 57 14.92 -3.07 6.02
N THR A 58 14.79 -2.34 4.92
CA THR A 58 15.94 -1.69 4.25
C THR A 58 16.22 -0.31 4.84
N ARG A 59 15.22 0.37 5.41
CA ARG A 59 15.37 1.65 6.09
C ARG A 59 14.64 1.65 7.42
N LEU A 60 15.17 2.37 8.41
CA LEU A 60 14.57 2.53 9.75
C LEU A 60 14.27 1.21 10.47
N ALA A 61 14.92 0.11 10.09
CA ALA A 61 14.74 -1.19 10.73
C ALA A 61 15.11 -1.13 12.22
N TRP A 62 16.16 -0.40 12.57
CA TRP A 62 16.55 -0.15 13.95
C TRP A 62 15.45 0.59 14.73
N ALA A 63 14.82 1.61 14.14
CA ALA A 63 13.77 2.40 14.78
C ALA A 63 12.50 1.56 14.98
N LEU A 64 12.15 0.74 13.98
CA LEU A 64 11.04 -0.20 14.06
C LEU A 64 11.26 -1.27 15.15
N ASN A 65 12.47 -1.84 15.22
CA ASN A 65 12.81 -2.87 16.19
C ASN A 65 12.90 -2.34 17.62
N ARG A 66 13.35 -1.08 17.79
CA ARG A 66 13.42 -0.40 19.10
C ARG A 66 12.08 0.18 19.55
N GLY A 67 11.01 0.05 18.76
CA GLY A 67 9.69 0.56 19.12
C GLY A 67 9.56 2.09 19.02
N LEU A 68 10.47 2.74 18.28
CA LEU A 68 10.56 4.20 18.22
C LEU A 68 9.79 4.77 17.02
N LEU A 69 9.47 3.98 16.01
CA LEU A 69 8.87 4.44 14.76
C LEU A 69 7.34 4.58 14.82
N HIS A 70 6.83 5.77 14.49
CA HIS A 70 5.41 6.09 14.45
C HIS A 70 5.04 6.80 13.14
N PHE A 71 3.84 6.52 12.62
CA PHE A 71 3.22 7.32 11.55
C PHE A 71 1.92 7.90 12.09
N CYS A 72 1.68 9.19 11.87
CA CYS A 72 0.53 9.88 12.46
C CYS A 72 -0.16 10.75 11.42
N LYS A 73 -1.50 10.79 11.45
CA LYS A 73 -2.22 11.79 10.66
C LYS A 73 -1.90 13.17 11.19
N HIS A 74 -1.57 14.12 10.30
CA HIS A 74 -1.35 15.51 10.70
C HIS A 74 -2.54 16.01 11.52
N ARG A 75 -2.28 16.51 12.73
CA ARG A 75 -3.26 17.24 13.51
C ARG A 75 -2.57 18.45 14.15
N HIS A 76 -3.34 19.51 14.34
CA HIS A 76 -2.95 20.70 15.08
C HIS A 76 -2.16 20.31 16.35
N PRO A 77 -1.09 21.05 16.72
CA PRO A 77 -0.17 20.71 17.81
C PRO A 77 -0.86 20.45 19.16
N ASP A 78 -2.05 21.00 19.39
CA ASP A 78 -2.82 20.84 20.64
C ASP A 78 -3.75 19.62 20.70
N ARG A 79 -3.76 18.73 19.70
CA ARG A 79 -4.65 17.56 19.70
C ARG A 79 -3.91 16.26 19.42
N ARG A 80 -4.21 15.24 20.24
CA ARG A 80 -3.79 13.85 19.99
C ARG A 80 -4.16 13.43 18.56
N PRO A 81 -3.26 12.70 17.87
CA PRO A 81 -3.52 12.21 16.52
C PRO A 81 -4.78 11.35 16.50
N LEU A 82 -5.64 11.58 15.50
CA LEU A 82 -6.91 10.85 15.32
C LEU A 82 -6.67 9.38 14.92
N SER A 83 -5.60 9.15 14.15
CA SER A 83 -5.15 7.85 13.69
C SER A 83 -3.63 7.85 13.73
N SER A 84 -3.03 6.75 14.19
CA SER A 84 -1.58 6.54 14.20
C SER A 84 -1.26 5.06 13.95
N LEU A 85 -0.12 4.79 13.31
CA LEU A 85 0.50 3.48 13.24
C LEU A 85 1.71 3.47 14.16
N SER A 86 1.74 2.49 15.06
CA SER A 86 2.90 2.19 15.88
C SER A 86 3.78 1.10 15.25
N CYS A 87 4.96 0.89 15.82
CA CYS A 87 5.80 -0.25 15.49
C CYS A 87 5.06 -1.59 15.62
N ALA A 88 4.19 -1.73 16.62
CA ALA A 88 3.43 -2.97 16.82
C ALA A 88 2.51 -3.22 15.63
N ASP A 89 1.79 -2.20 15.15
CA ASP A 89 0.90 -2.30 13.99
C ASP A 89 1.65 -2.67 12.71
N ILE A 90 2.86 -2.13 12.53
CA ILE A 90 3.70 -2.39 11.35
C ILE A 90 4.31 -3.80 11.39
N ASN A 91 4.66 -4.30 12.58
CA ASN A 91 5.27 -5.63 12.73
C ASN A 91 4.26 -6.78 12.56
N VAL A 92 2.96 -6.53 12.73
CA VAL A 92 1.91 -7.56 12.66
C VAL A 92 1.10 -7.53 11.36
N VAL A 93 1.59 -6.85 10.32
CA VAL A 93 0.91 -6.77 9.02
C VAL A 93 0.75 -8.18 8.44
N PRO A 94 -0.49 -8.65 8.21
CA PRO A 94 -0.70 -9.91 7.52
C PRO A 94 -0.26 -9.78 6.07
N ALA A 95 0.47 -10.77 5.57
CA ALA A 95 0.71 -10.87 4.12
C ALA A 95 -0.49 -11.48 3.40
N GLU A 96 -1.32 -12.23 4.10
CA GLU A 96 -2.46 -12.96 3.58
C GLU A 96 -3.74 -12.48 4.25
N HIS A 97 -4.76 -12.23 3.45
CA HIS A 97 -6.08 -11.80 3.87
C HIS A 97 -7.14 -12.70 3.24
N ALA A 98 -8.24 -12.92 3.95
CA ALA A 98 -9.44 -13.55 3.41
C ALA A 98 -10.55 -12.51 3.36
N VAL A 99 -11.04 -12.20 2.16
CA VAL A 99 -12.03 -11.16 1.91
C VAL A 99 -13.16 -11.76 1.09
N ASP A 100 -14.37 -11.81 1.65
CA ASP A 100 -15.54 -12.39 0.99
C ASP A 100 -15.30 -13.82 0.45
N GLY A 101 -14.50 -14.61 1.16
CA GLY A 101 -14.15 -15.98 0.78
C GLY A 101 -12.98 -16.10 -0.22
N HIS A 102 -12.42 -14.98 -0.67
CA HIS A 102 -11.26 -14.95 -1.56
C HIS A 102 -9.96 -14.76 -0.76
N ALA A 103 -9.00 -15.66 -0.99
CA ALA A 103 -7.65 -15.50 -0.50
C ALA A 103 -6.93 -14.41 -1.30
N LEU A 104 -6.35 -13.45 -0.58
CA LEU A 104 -5.65 -12.30 -1.13
C LEU A 104 -4.28 -12.21 -0.47
N THR A 105 -3.23 -12.47 -1.25
CA THR A 105 -1.85 -12.17 -0.84
C THR A 105 -1.51 -10.75 -1.26
N LEU A 106 -1.03 -9.95 -0.31
CA LEU A 106 -0.58 -8.58 -0.54
C LEU A 106 0.94 -8.54 -0.73
N ASP A 107 1.39 -7.91 -1.80
CA ASP A 107 2.80 -7.54 -1.93
C ASP A 107 3.17 -6.40 -0.96
N THR A 108 4.46 -6.05 -0.85
CA THR A 108 4.90 -5.02 0.08
C THR A 108 4.31 -3.64 -0.19
N GLU A 109 4.07 -3.30 -1.45
CA GLU A 109 3.46 -2.03 -1.83
C GLU A 109 1.98 -1.98 -1.45
N GLU A 110 1.26 -3.08 -1.66
CA GLU A 110 -0.13 -3.24 -1.25
C GLU A 110 -0.26 -3.26 0.28
N GLN A 111 0.67 -3.90 1.00
CA GLN A 111 0.74 -3.85 2.47
C GLN A 111 0.98 -2.43 2.98
N ALA A 112 1.89 -1.67 2.35
CA ALA A 112 2.13 -0.28 2.69
C ALA A 112 0.88 0.59 2.44
N GLU A 113 0.23 0.42 1.28
CA GLU A 113 -1.03 1.11 0.97
C GLU A 113 -2.10 0.77 2.01
N TRP A 114 -2.33 -0.52 2.27
CA TRP A 114 -3.30 -1.00 3.26
C TRP A 114 -3.04 -0.42 4.64
N LEU A 115 -1.79 -0.39 5.10
CA LEU A 115 -1.41 0.26 6.36
C LEU A 115 -1.83 1.73 6.38
N LEU A 116 -1.52 2.47 5.32
CA LEU A 116 -1.78 3.91 5.20
C LEU A 116 -3.26 4.25 4.99
N ARG A 117 -4.10 3.30 4.58
CA ARG A 117 -5.55 3.51 4.44
C ARG A 117 -6.25 3.90 5.74
N ILE A 118 -5.64 3.68 6.91
CA ILE A 118 -6.18 4.21 8.19
C ILE A 118 -6.19 5.75 8.26
N PHE A 119 -5.36 6.38 7.44
CA PHE A 119 -5.26 7.84 7.35
C PHE A 119 -6.24 8.40 6.30
N GLN A 120 -6.77 7.52 5.44
CA GLN A 120 -7.77 7.82 4.42
C GLN A 120 -9.19 7.50 4.92
N GLY A 121 -10.20 8.07 4.26
CA GLY A 121 -11.61 7.93 4.69
C GLY A 121 -12.24 6.57 4.40
N SER A 122 -11.73 5.81 3.43
CA SER A 122 -12.28 4.50 3.05
C SER A 122 -11.89 3.36 4.00
N GLY A 123 -10.73 3.48 4.66
CA GLY A 123 -10.22 2.48 5.59
C GLY A 123 -9.64 1.23 4.92
N ARG A 124 -9.13 0.32 5.76
CA ARG A 124 -8.40 -0.89 5.37
C ARG A 124 -9.25 -1.92 4.64
N ASP A 125 -10.43 -2.21 5.17
CA ASP A 125 -11.33 -3.24 4.60
C ASP A 125 -11.87 -2.85 3.24
N ALA A 126 -12.13 -1.55 3.01
CA ALA A 126 -12.55 -1.06 1.70
C ALA A 126 -11.45 -1.29 0.66
N TYR A 127 -10.19 -1.02 1.00
CA TYR A 127 -9.07 -1.25 0.10
C TYR A 127 -8.90 -2.74 -0.25
N LEU A 128 -9.09 -3.65 0.70
CA LEU A 128 -9.05 -5.08 0.43
C LEU A 128 -10.14 -5.51 -0.56
N ARG A 129 -11.37 -4.99 -0.43
CA ARG A 129 -12.45 -5.25 -1.39
C ARG A 129 -12.18 -4.66 -2.77
N GLU A 130 -11.62 -3.45 -2.83
CA GLU A 130 -11.16 -2.83 -4.08
C GLU A 130 -10.13 -3.70 -4.80
N LEU A 131 -9.15 -4.25 -4.06
CA LEU A 131 -8.14 -5.16 -4.62
C LEU A 131 -8.73 -6.45 -5.16
N VAL A 132 -9.64 -7.09 -4.42
CA VAL A 132 -10.34 -8.29 -4.91
C VAL A 132 -11.12 -7.97 -6.18
N ALA A 133 -11.89 -6.89 -6.21
CA ALA A 133 -12.65 -6.49 -7.39
C ALA A 133 -11.74 -6.25 -8.60
N ALA A 134 -10.61 -5.54 -8.42
CA ALA A 134 -9.65 -5.30 -9.49
C ALA A 134 -9.06 -6.60 -10.06
N ARG A 135 -8.66 -7.55 -9.20
CA ARG A 135 -8.09 -8.84 -9.63
C ARG A 135 -9.11 -9.74 -10.33
N MET A 136 -10.39 -9.67 -9.93
CA MET A 136 -11.47 -10.43 -10.58
C MET A 136 -11.81 -9.89 -11.98
N VAL A 137 -11.68 -8.57 -12.18
CA VAL A 137 -11.87 -7.94 -13.49
C VAL A 137 -10.74 -8.31 -14.45
N ASP A 138 -9.49 -8.38 -13.96
CA ASP A 138 -8.32 -8.73 -14.78
C ASP A 138 -8.29 -10.25 -15.12
N GLY A 139 -8.81 -11.11 -14.23
CA GLY A 139 -8.89 -12.56 -14.42
C GLY A 139 -10.01 -13.07 -15.36
N GLY A 140 -10.87 -12.19 -15.89
CA GLY A 140 -12.03 -12.55 -16.71
C GLY A 140 -11.79 -12.65 -18.23
N GLY A 141 -10.55 -12.48 -18.71
CA GLY A 141 -10.20 -12.34 -20.13
C GLY A 141 -9.64 -13.58 -20.85
N GLY A 142 -9.87 -14.79 -20.35
CA GLY A 142 -9.35 -16.04 -20.91
C GLY A 142 -10.42 -16.91 -21.59
N GLY A 143 -11.04 -16.40 -22.65
CA GLY A 143 -11.93 -17.20 -23.50
C GLY A 143 -11.11 -18.14 -24.41
N GLU A 144 -10.81 -19.35 -23.93
CA GLU A 144 -10.39 -20.45 -24.80
C GLU A 144 -11.57 -20.92 -25.65
N SER A 145 -11.41 -20.76 -26.96
CA SER A 145 -12.26 -21.31 -28.01
C SER A 145 -12.01 -22.81 -28.16
N PRO A 146 -13.04 -23.65 -28.30
CA PRO A 146 -12.92 -24.90 -29.04
C PRO A 146 -13.62 -24.77 -30.39
N ARG A 147 -12.81 -24.94 -31.44
CA ARG A 147 -13.25 -25.38 -32.75
C ARG A 147 -13.88 -26.78 -32.62
N ASP A 148 -15.07 -26.95 -33.16
CA ASP A 148 -15.59 -28.19 -33.78
C ASP A 148 -16.86 -27.78 -34.54
N GLU A 149 -16.75 -27.46 -35.83
CA GLU A 149 -17.08 -28.37 -36.94
C GLU A 149 -18.45 -29.06 -36.79
N LEU A 150 -19.51 -28.45 -37.34
CA LEU A 150 -20.62 -29.23 -37.89
C LEU A 150 -21.11 -28.61 -39.21
N VAL A 151 -20.88 -29.40 -40.25
CA VAL A 151 -21.29 -29.31 -41.65
C VAL A 151 -22.81 -29.20 -41.79
N LEU A 152 -23.31 -28.36 -42.72
CA LEU A 152 -24.24 -28.82 -43.78
C LEU A 152 -24.52 -27.75 -44.85
N ALA A 153 -24.34 -28.21 -46.08
CA ALA A 153 -24.53 -27.51 -47.34
C ALA A 153 -25.99 -27.12 -47.64
N SER A 154 -26.13 -26.10 -48.51
CA SER A 154 -27.25 -25.76 -49.42
C SER A 154 -27.55 -24.25 -49.32
N ARG A 155 -27.70 -23.47 -50.38
CA ARG A 155 -28.14 -23.77 -51.75
C ARG A 155 -27.80 -22.58 -52.65
N MET A 156 -27.49 -22.91 -53.89
CA MET A 156 -27.43 -22.04 -55.07
C MET A 156 -28.66 -21.11 -55.20
N SER A 157 -28.47 -19.86 -55.64
CA SER A 157 -29.35 -19.23 -56.66
C SER A 157 -28.84 -17.85 -57.11
N GLY A 158 -28.80 -17.63 -58.44
CA GLY A 158 -28.71 -16.31 -59.12
C GLY A 158 -27.29 -15.93 -59.57
N ARG A 159 -26.79 -16.23 -60.79
CA ARG A 159 -27.22 -15.76 -62.15
C ARG A 159 -27.18 -14.22 -62.22
N ALA A 160 -26.51 -13.52 -63.14
CA ALA A 160 -25.99 -13.80 -64.48
C ALA A 160 -24.90 -12.75 -64.84
N ALA A 161 -23.94 -13.07 -65.73
CA ALA A 161 -23.76 -12.50 -67.08
C ALA A 161 -23.76 -10.95 -67.16
N GLY A 162 -22.81 -10.26 -67.79
CA GLY A 162 -21.72 -10.63 -68.69
C GLY A 162 -21.19 -9.34 -69.33
N ASN A 163 -19.93 -9.40 -69.79
CA ASN A 163 -19.19 -8.43 -70.60
C ASN A 163 -18.92 -7.04 -70.00
#